data_AF-A0A1A7ZNF8-F1
#
_entry.id   AF-A0A1A7ZNF8-F1
#
_cell.length_a   1.000
_cell.length_b   1.000
_cell.length_c   1.000
_cell.angle_alpha   90.00
_cell.angle_beta   90.00
_cell.angle_gamma   90.00
#
_symmetry.space_group_name_H-M   'P 1'
#
loop_
_entity.id
_entity.type
_entity.pdbx_description
1 polymer ?
#
loop_
_entity_poly.entity_id
_entity_poly.type
_entity_poly.pdbx_seq_one_letter_code
_entity_poly.pdbx_strand_id
1 'polypeptide(L)'
;DAPEDPSSWKFNAEDEVYEKEVTEWLQKDVTDGKLFYKHTGPHNADTIVDQFTFRVQDDNDPPNLSGDSVFIIRVLPIDDVPPELFAGTSLEMTVEEYKLTHFSKEVLRYTDLDSEDRDL
;
A
#
# COMPACT_ATOMS: atom_id res chain seq x y z
N ASP A 1 -4.83 16.92 24.36
CA ASP A 1 -4.17 16.43 25.58
C ASP A 1 -2.94 15.62 25.24
N ALA A 2 -2.01 15.50 26.18
CA ALA A 2 -0.88 14.59 26.06
C ALA A 2 -1.37 13.12 26.08
N PRO A 3 -0.75 12.21 25.32
CA PRO A 3 -1.16 10.81 25.33
C PRO A 3 -0.94 10.15 26.70
N GLU A 4 -1.88 9.29 27.11
CA GLU A 4 -1.82 8.59 28.41
C GLU A 4 -0.58 7.69 28.55
N ASP A 5 -0.13 7.09 27.44
CA ASP A 5 1.12 6.33 27.36
C ASP A 5 1.93 6.74 26.12
N PRO A 6 2.90 7.65 26.28
CA PRO A 6 3.78 8.08 25.19
C PRO A 6 4.59 6.94 24.56
N SER A 7 4.81 5.82 25.25
CA SER A 7 5.60 4.70 24.73
C SER A 7 4.85 3.86 23.69
N SER A 8 3.52 3.95 23.66
CA SER A 8 2.66 3.30 22.66
C SER A 8 2.69 3.98 21.28
N TRP A 9 3.27 5.18 21.19
CA TRP A 9 3.35 5.97 19.97
C TRP A 9 4.67 5.75 19.25
N LYS A 10 4.61 5.66 17.92
CA LYS A 10 5.76 5.55 17.04
C LYS A 10 5.89 6.82 16.22
N PHE A 11 7.11 7.34 16.12
CA PHE A 11 7.38 8.46 15.24
C PHE A 11 7.49 7.96 13.79
N ASN A 12 6.62 8.48 12.93
CA ASN A 12 6.68 8.32 11.49
C ASN A 12 7.48 9.50 10.93
N ALA A 13 8.70 9.22 10.45
CA ALA A 13 9.61 10.25 9.96
C ALA A 13 9.26 10.78 8.56
N GLU A 14 8.48 10.03 7.78
CA GLU A 14 8.04 10.44 6.44
C GLU A 14 6.98 11.55 6.54
N ASP A 15 6.02 11.35 7.43
CA ASP A 15 4.92 12.28 7.64
C ASP A 15 5.20 13.30 8.77
N GLU A 16 6.33 13.17 9.46
CA GLU A 16 6.72 13.96 10.65
C GLU A 16 5.66 13.96 11.78
N VAL A 17 4.93 12.85 11.94
CA VAL A 17 3.88 12.68 12.97
C VAL A 17 4.16 11.51 13.90
N TYR A 18 3.51 11.53 15.07
CA TYR A 18 3.41 10.34 15.91
C TYR A 18 2.13 9.59 15.57
N GLU A 19 2.25 8.29 15.36
CA GLU A 19 1.14 7.38 15.05
C GLU A 19 1.07 6.23 16.05
N LYS A 20 -0.13 5.69 16.24
CA LYS A 20 -0.37 4.42 16.93
C LYS A 20 -1.57 3.72 16.34
N GLU A 21 -1.63 2.41 16.51
CA GLU A 21 -2.82 1.63 16.17
C GLU A 21 -3.97 1.98 17.14
N VAL A 22 -5.19 2.08 16.61
CA VAL A 22 -6.39 2.45 17.35
C VAL A 22 -7.50 1.46 17.02
N THR A 23 -8.09 0.86 18.06
CA THR A 23 -9.21 -0.08 17.94
C THR A 23 -10.54 0.49 18.43
N GLU A 24 -10.49 1.60 19.17
CA GLU A 24 -11.64 2.32 19.71
C GLU A 24 -11.39 3.82 19.62
N TRP A 25 -12.40 4.58 19.21
CA TRP A 25 -12.29 6.02 19.00
C TRP A 25 -13.64 6.70 19.18
N LEU A 26 -13.62 8.00 19.45
CA LEU A 26 -14.83 8.81 19.51
C LEU A 26 -15.19 9.35 18.13
N GLN A 27 -16.47 9.69 17.93
CA GLN A 27 -16.88 10.45 16.74
C GLN A 27 -16.08 11.74 16.59
N LYS A 28 -15.72 12.38 17.71
CA LYS A 28 -14.88 13.58 17.73
C LYS A 28 -13.51 13.35 17.08
N ASP A 29 -12.91 12.17 17.24
CA ASP A 29 -11.60 11.87 16.65
C ASP A 29 -11.67 11.74 15.13
N VAL A 30 -12.80 11.26 14.60
CA VAL A 30 -13.09 11.29 13.16
C VAL A 30 -13.27 12.73 12.68
N THR A 31 -14.10 13.53 13.34
CA THR A 31 -14.39 14.92 12.91
C THR A 31 -13.19 15.85 13.04
N ASP A 32 -12.32 15.60 14.01
CA ASP A 32 -11.07 16.35 14.22
C ASP A 32 -9.95 15.87 13.27
N GLY A 33 -10.18 14.82 12.46
CA GLY A 33 -9.18 14.29 11.52
C GLY A 33 -7.99 13.59 12.18
N LYS A 34 -8.17 13.01 13.38
CA LYS A 34 -7.09 12.33 14.12
C LYS A 34 -6.89 10.87 13.72
N LEU A 35 -7.78 10.34 12.90
CA LEU A 35 -7.74 8.97 12.42
C LEU A 35 -7.39 8.97 10.95
N PHE A 36 -6.47 8.09 10.57
CA PHE A 36 -6.13 7.84 9.18
C PHE A 36 -6.00 6.33 8.97
N TYR A 37 -6.20 5.92 7.73
CA TYR A 37 -5.96 4.56 7.29
C TYR A 37 -4.58 4.49 6.64
N LYS A 38 -3.85 3.41 6.93
CA LYS A 38 -2.54 3.10 6.34
C LYS A 38 -2.56 1.65 5.88
N HIS A 39 -2.43 1.44 4.57
CA HIS A 39 -2.26 0.10 4.04
C HIS A 39 -0.85 -0.41 4.37
N THR A 40 -0.73 -1.63 4.90
CA THR A 40 0.55 -2.24 5.29
C THR A 40 0.83 -3.56 4.56
N GLY A 41 -0.02 -3.92 3.60
CA GLY A 41 0.20 -5.07 2.74
C GLY A 41 1.29 -4.84 1.71
N PRO A 42 1.76 -5.91 1.04
CA PRO A 42 2.72 -5.79 -0.05
C PRO A 42 2.09 -5.06 -1.24
N HIS A 43 2.96 -4.47 -2.07
CA HIS A 43 2.56 -3.91 -3.36
C HIS A 43 1.83 -4.94 -4.24
N ASN A 44 0.83 -4.48 -4.98
CA ASN A 44 0.00 -5.32 -5.84
C ASN A 44 -0.49 -4.52 -7.06
N ALA A 45 -0.33 -5.11 -8.25
CA ALA A 45 -0.83 -4.55 -9.50
C ALA A 45 -2.36 -4.65 -9.65
N ASP A 46 -3.02 -5.46 -8.81
CA ASP A 46 -4.48 -5.58 -8.75
C ASP A 46 -5.08 -4.72 -7.62
N THR A 47 -6.37 -4.37 -7.79
CA THR A 47 -7.15 -3.77 -6.69
C THR A 47 -7.34 -4.75 -5.55
N ILE A 48 -6.95 -4.34 -4.35
CA ILE A 48 -7.13 -5.13 -3.11
C ILE A 48 -8.22 -4.52 -2.22
N VAL A 49 -8.75 -5.35 -1.32
CA VAL A 49 -9.82 -4.97 -0.40
C VAL A 49 -9.42 -5.26 1.04
N ASP A 50 -9.36 -4.21 1.85
CA ASP A 50 -9.21 -4.29 3.30
C ASP A 50 -10.58 -4.12 3.96
N GLN A 51 -10.76 -4.74 5.12
CA GLN A 51 -11.99 -4.59 5.89
C GLN A 51 -11.77 -4.77 7.39
N PHE A 52 -12.61 -4.10 8.19
CA PHE A 52 -12.70 -4.34 9.62
C PHE A 52 -14.16 -4.28 10.09
N THR A 53 -14.44 -5.01 11.17
CA THR A 53 -15.76 -5.02 11.81
C THR A 53 -15.75 -4.06 13.00
N PHE A 54 -16.80 -3.27 13.17
CA PHE A 54 -16.95 -2.33 14.27
C PHE A 54 -18.39 -2.31 14.82
N ARG A 55 -18.53 -1.75 16.02
CA ARG A 55 -19.82 -1.41 16.64
C ARG A 55 -19.82 0.06 17.03
N VAL A 56 -21.00 0.65 17.14
CA VAL A 56 -21.20 2.01 17.61
C VAL A 56 -22.00 1.95 18.90
N GLN A 57 -21.58 2.74 19.88
CA GLN A 57 -22.26 2.91 21.14
C GLN A 57 -22.56 4.40 21.36
N ASP A 58 -23.74 4.72 21.88
CA ASP A 58 -24.06 6.06 22.36
C ASP A 58 -23.73 6.26 23.84
N ASP A 59 -24.05 7.44 24.38
CA ASP A 59 -23.84 7.84 25.77
C ASP A 59 -25.08 7.65 26.66
N ASN A 60 -26.07 6.88 26.23
CA ASN A 60 -27.26 6.58 27.03
C ASN A 60 -26.95 5.66 28.22
N ASP A 61 -27.85 5.58 29.21
CA ASP A 61 -27.76 4.66 30.36
C ASP A 61 -29.01 3.76 30.47
N PRO A 62 -28.92 2.44 30.15
CA PRO A 62 -27.77 1.75 29.60
C PRO A 62 -27.50 2.15 28.14
N PRO A 63 -26.25 2.04 27.66
CA PRO A 63 -25.89 2.48 26.32
C PRO A 63 -26.56 1.64 25.24
N ASN A 64 -27.00 2.29 24.16
CA ASN A 64 -27.46 1.59 22.96
C ASN A 64 -26.23 1.14 22.17
N LEU A 65 -26.09 -0.16 21.98
CA LEU A 65 -25.02 -0.77 21.19
C LEU A 65 -25.58 -1.24 19.84
N SER A 66 -24.93 -0.85 18.75
CA SER A 66 -25.26 -1.35 17.42
C SER A 66 -24.93 -2.85 17.27
N GLY A 67 -25.48 -3.48 16.24
CA GLY A 67 -24.94 -4.75 15.75
C GLY A 67 -23.56 -4.57 15.08
N ASP A 68 -22.97 -5.70 14.68
CA ASP A 68 -21.72 -5.72 13.92
C ASP A 68 -21.91 -5.04 12.56
N SER A 69 -21.03 -4.09 12.24
CA SER A 69 -20.96 -3.41 10.96
C SER A 69 -19.58 -3.62 10.33
N VAL A 70 -19.50 -3.70 9.01
CA VAL A 70 -18.24 -3.87 8.29
C VAL A 70 -17.90 -2.60 7.53
N PHE A 71 -16.69 -2.08 7.73
CA PHE A 71 -16.12 -1.02 6.93
C PHE A 71 -15.22 -1.64 5.85
N ILE A 72 -15.42 -1.24 4.59
CA ILE A 72 -14.71 -1.78 3.43
C ILE A 72 -13.85 -0.68 2.82
N ILE A 73 -12.59 -1.00 2.57
CA ILE A 73 -11.59 -0.10 1.99
C ILE A 73 -11.10 -0.74 0.68
N ARG A 74 -11.19 0.01 -0.42
CA ARG A 74 -10.65 -0.42 -1.72
C ARG A 74 -9.35 0.31 -1.96
N VAL A 75 -8.25 -0.42 -2.04
CA VAL A 75 -6.93 0.13 -2.36
C VAL A 75 -6.71 -0.09 -3.84
N LEU A 76 -6.54 1.01 -4.57
CA LEU A 76 -6.29 0.99 -6.01
C LEU A 76 -4.79 0.82 -6.25
N PRO A 77 -4.39 0.02 -7.26
CA PRO A 77 -2.98 -0.13 -7.61
C PRO A 77 -2.43 1.18 -8.16
N ILE A 78 -1.14 1.40 -7.96
CA ILE A 78 -0.37 2.50 -8.54
C ILE A 78 0.87 1.90 -9.23
N ASP A 79 1.32 2.54 -10.30
CA ASP A 79 2.58 2.19 -10.97
C ASP A 79 3.72 2.94 -10.28
N ASP A 80 4.33 2.30 -9.28
CA ASP A 80 5.36 2.90 -8.43
C ASP A 80 6.64 2.06 -8.32
N VAL A 81 6.68 0.89 -8.96
CA VAL A 81 7.86 0.06 -9.11
C VAL A 81 8.47 0.25 -10.49
N PRO A 82 9.77 0.59 -10.62
CA PRO A 82 10.40 0.72 -11.92
C PRO A 82 10.69 -0.66 -12.55
N PRO A 83 10.75 -0.75 -13.89
CA PRO A 83 11.09 -2.00 -14.59
C PRO A 83 12.46 -2.54 -14.18
N GLU A 84 12.54 -3.86 -14.01
CA GLU A 84 13.77 -4.57 -13.67
C GLU A 84 14.25 -5.48 -14.79
N LEU A 85 15.55 -5.77 -14.79
CA LEU A 85 16.14 -6.64 -15.80
C LEU A 85 15.60 -8.06 -15.64
N PHE A 86 15.05 -8.63 -16.72
CA PHE A 86 14.52 -9.99 -16.66
C PHE A 86 15.64 -10.99 -16.34
N ALA A 87 15.37 -11.90 -15.40
CA ALA A 87 16.36 -12.86 -14.94
C ALA A 87 16.97 -13.68 -16.09
N GLY A 88 18.29 -13.66 -16.20
CA GLY A 88 19.04 -14.37 -17.25
C GLY A 88 19.30 -13.55 -18.52
N THR A 89 18.86 -12.28 -18.58
CA THR A 89 19.23 -11.36 -19.66
C THR A 89 20.70 -10.96 -19.54
N SER A 90 21.48 -11.10 -20.62
CA SER A 90 22.93 -10.86 -20.59
C SER A 90 23.31 -9.37 -20.67
N LEU A 91 22.49 -8.54 -21.33
CA LEU A 91 22.87 -7.19 -21.79
C LEU A 91 24.16 -7.16 -22.63
N GLU A 92 24.53 -8.31 -23.19
CA GLU A 92 25.74 -8.51 -23.96
C GLU A 92 25.42 -9.26 -25.26
N MET A 93 25.93 -8.76 -26.38
CA MET A 93 25.86 -9.44 -27.67
C MET A 93 27.19 -9.41 -28.40
N THR A 94 27.55 -10.53 -29.01
CA THR A 94 28.62 -10.59 -30.00
C THR A 94 28.03 -10.32 -31.38
N VAL A 95 28.61 -9.39 -32.13
CA VAL A 95 28.20 -9.05 -33.49
C VAL A 95 29.33 -9.30 -34.49
N GLU A 96 28.95 -9.57 -35.73
CA GLU A 96 29.89 -9.65 -36.84
C GLU A 96 29.84 -8.36 -37.67
N GLU A 97 30.99 -7.84 -38.07
CA GLU A 97 31.09 -6.63 -38.88
C GLU A 97 30.30 -6.79 -40.19
N TYR A 98 29.54 -5.75 -40.56
CA TYR A 98 28.67 -5.71 -41.75
C TYR A 98 27.55 -6.76 -41.82
N LYS A 99 27.28 -7.50 -40.72
CA LYS A 99 26.13 -8.40 -40.64
C LYS A 99 25.01 -7.80 -39.79
N LEU A 100 23.77 -8.05 -40.21
CA LEU A 100 22.59 -7.70 -39.43
C LEU A 100 22.42 -8.71 -38.29
N THR A 101 22.58 -8.24 -37.05
CA THR A 101 22.28 -9.00 -35.83
C THR A 101 21.06 -8.40 -35.15
N HIS A 102 20.03 -9.22 -34.93
CA HIS A 102 18.81 -8.77 -34.26
C HIS A 102 18.97 -8.85 -32.75
N PHE A 103 18.37 -7.90 -32.03
CA PHE A 103 18.18 -8.04 -30.60
C PHE A 103 17.23 -9.20 -30.33
N SER A 104 17.60 -10.04 -29.38
CA SER A 104 16.79 -11.14 -28.89
C SER A 104 16.47 -10.93 -27.41
N LYS A 105 15.45 -11.63 -26.91
CA LYS A 105 15.01 -11.51 -25.51
C LYS A 105 16.08 -12.00 -24.51
N GLU A 106 17.06 -12.78 -24.96
CA GLU A 106 18.19 -13.23 -24.14
C GLU A 106 19.20 -12.10 -23.89
N VAL A 107 19.28 -11.12 -24.81
CA VAL A 107 20.23 -10.01 -24.72
C VAL A 107 19.60 -8.77 -24.10
N LEU A 108 18.34 -8.46 -24.43
CA LEU A 108 17.66 -7.27 -23.96
C LEU A 108 16.20 -7.60 -23.62
N ARG A 109 15.90 -7.68 -22.33
CA ARG A 109 14.56 -7.90 -21.80
C ARG A 109 14.44 -7.35 -20.39
N TYR A 110 13.43 -6.54 -20.19
CA TYR A 110 12.98 -6.07 -18.88
C TYR A 110 11.63 -6.70 -18.55
N THR A 111 11.27 -6.68 -17.29
CA THR A 111 9.96 -7.07 -16.77
C THR A 111 9.56 -6.04 -15.74
N ASP A 112 8.27 -5.83 -15.61
CA ASP A 112 7.71 -4.90 -14.65
C ASP A 112 6.47 -5.52 -14.03
N LEU A 113 6.20 -5.19 -12.76
CA LEU A 113 5.04 -5.74 -12.05
C LEU A 113 3.78 -4.93 -12.37
N ASP A 114 3.92 -3.65 -12.68
CA ASP A 114 2.85 -2.67 -12.79
C ASP A 114 2.46 -2.38 -14.24
N SER A 115 3.38 -2.62 -15.16
CA SER A 115 3.28 -2.33 -16.58
C SER A 115 3.30 -3.60 -17.43
N GLU A 116 2.48 -3.60 -18.49
CA GLU A 116 2.46 -4.66 -19.49
C GLU A 116 3.74 -4.64 -20.35
N ASP A 117 4.18 -5.81 -20.81
CA ASP A 117 5.37 -6.01 -21.68
C ASP A 117 5.45 -5.07 -22.90
N ARG A 118 4.30 -4.58 -23.39
CA ARG A 118 4.23 -3.68 -24.56
C ARG A 118 4.59 -2.23 -24.24
N ASP A 119 4.41 -1.84 -22.99
CA ASP A 119 4.61 -0.47 -22.52
C ASP A 119 6.01 -0.31 -21.87
N LEU A 120 6.83 -1.38 -21.91
CA LEU A 120 8.25 -1.43 -21.56
C LEU A 120 9.20 -1.05 -22.71
#